data_AF-G3Y8D7-F1
#
_entry.id   AF-G3Y8D7-F1
#
_cell.length_a   1.000
_cell.length_b   1.000
_cell.length_c   1.000
_cell.angle_alpha   90.00
_cell.angle_beta   90.00
_cell.angle_gamma   90.00
#
_symmetry.space_group_name_H-M   'P 1'
#
loop_
_entity.id
_entity.type
_entity.pdbx_description
1 polymer ?
#
loop_
_entity_poly.entity_id
_entity_poly.type
_entity_poly.pdbx_seq_one_letter_code
_entity_poly.pdbx_strand_id
1 'polypeptide(L)'
;MATTVTTVTGTPTPEPPLKLELATIEDVPELVRLWYNAFSIPSLLAIWPDTPGVRQWWESAIRYDMLHKPREKYLKVVDSQTGRIAAYAKWSLETSKERGPRFPPWHPDMDARRNEEFFQRLEDVRNHLVGDGRKNFYLDMLATHTDYRRMGAARLLLIWGCQVADQEDALIYIDSSEAGKPTYERFGFVVRSMTCGLASMVREPRTKGE
;
A
#
# COMPACT_ATOMS: atom_id res chain seq x y z
N MET A 1 24.68 54.30 26.27
CA MET A 1 23.54 53.42 26.56
C MET A 1 23.26 52.61 25.30
N ALA A 2 23.90 51.44 25.15
CA ALA A 2 23.73 50.58 23.98
C ALA A 2 22.94 49.34 24.40
N THR A 3 21.74 49.21 23.83
CA THR A 3 20.80 48.12 24.13
C THR A 3 21.20 46.89 23.32
N THR A 4 21.69 45.85 23.99
CA THR A 4 21.96 44.56 23.38
C THR A 4 20.65 43.78 23.23
N VAL A 5 20.23 43.53 21.99
CA VAL A 5 19.11 42.65 21.66
C VAL A 5 19.62 41.21 21.68
N THR A 6 19.16 40.43 22.65
CA THR A 6 19.41 38.99 22.72
C THR A 6 18.43 38.28 21.78
N THR A 7 18.93 37.76 20.67
CA THR A 7 18.20 36.84 19.79
C THR A 7 18.03 35.51 20.51
N VAL A 8 16.78 35.19 20.86
CA VAL A 8 16.39 33.87 21.35
C VAL A 8 16.34 32.92 20.15
N THR A 9 17.34 32.04 20.02
CA THR A 9 17.27 30.89 19.12
C THR A 9 16.25 29.91 19.68
N GLY A 10 15.09 29.80 19.04
CA GLY A 10 14.11 28.76 19.34
C GLY A 10 14.71 27.38 19.12
N THR A 11 14.53 26.49 20.08
CA THR A 11 14.83 25.05 19.94
C THR A 11 14.14 24.50 18.70
N PRO A 12 14.83 23.74 17.83
CA PRO A 12 14.18 23.08 16.71
C PRO A 12 13.16 22.07 17.27
N THR A 13 11.90 22.17 16.84
CA THR A 13 10.92 21.12 17.09
C THR A 13 11.50 19.79 16.59
N PRO A 14 11.57 18.73 17.40
CA PRO A 14 12.11 17.45 16.95
C PRO A 14 11.27 16.98 15.76
N GLU A 15 11.94 16.68 14.65
CA GLU A 15 11.27 16.16 13.46
C GLU A 15 10.47 14.90 13.83
N PRO A 16 9.28 14.72 13.25
CA PRO A 16 8.51 13.50 13.50
C PRO A 16 9.36 12.26 13.14
N PRO A 17 9.30 11.20 13.97
CA PRO A 17 10.20 10.05 13.84
C PRO A 17 9.94 9.24 12.57
N LEU A 18 8.77 9.40 11.94
CA LEU A 18 8.39 8.69 10.72
C LEU A 18 8.07 9.69 9.61
N LYS A 19 8.73 9.54 8.46
CA LYS A 19 8.58 10.41 7.28
C LYS A 19 8.03 9.62 6.10
N LEU A 20 7.01 10.18 5.44
CA LEU A 20 6.42 9.60 4.22
C LEU A 20 7.18 10.09 2.99
N GLU A 21 7.56 9.17 2.11
CA GLU A 21 8.31 9.45 0.87
C GLU A 21 7.79 8.59 -0.28
N LEU A 22 8.05 9.01 -1.52
CA LEU A 22 7.96 8.10 -2.68
C LEU A 22 9.12 7.11 -2.62
N ALA A 23 8.84 5.84 -2.88
CA ALA A 23 9.88 4.83 -3.03
C ALA A 23 10.58 5.00 -4.38
N THR A 24 11.87 4.70 -4.40
CA THR A 24 12.71 4.68 -5.60
C THR A 24 13.08 3.23 -5.96
N ILE A 25 13.71 3.08 -7.12
CA ILE A 25 14.14 1.79 -7.65
C ILE A 25 15.19 1.13 -6.75
N GLU A 26 15.98 1.93 -6.04
CA GLU A 26 16.99 1.50 -5.08
C GLU A 26 16.37 0.88 -3.82
N ASP A 27 15.14 1.27 -3.46
CA ASP A 27 14.43 0.73 -2.29
C ASP A 27 13.91 -0.70 -2.51
N VAL A 28 13.76 -1.13 -3.78
CA VAL A 28 13.04 -2.35 -4.15
C VAL A 28 13.50 -3.60 -3.36
N PRO A 29 14.81 -3.89 -3.21
CA PRO A 29 15.24 -5.04 -2.42
C PRO A 29 14.79 -4.96 -0.95
N GLU A 30 14.73 -3.76 -0.36
CA GLU A 30 14.24 -3.56 1.00
C GLU A 30 12.72 -3.69 1.10
N LEU A 31 11.96 -3.20 0.11
CA LEU A 31 10.51 -3.39 0.05
C LEU A 31 10.15 -4.87 0.04
N VAL A 32 10.85 -5.68 -0.77
CA VAL A 32 10.63 -7.14 -0.83
C VAL A 32 11.01 -7.81 0.49
N ARG A 33 12.13 -7.44 1.11
CA ARG A 33 12.48 -7.95 2.46
C ARG A 33 11.42 -7.61 3.50
N LEU A 34 10.91 -6.37 3.48
CA LEU A 34 9.85 -5.92 4.38
C LEU A 34 8.55 -6.68 4.15
N TRP A 35 8.20 -6.97 2.89
CA TRP A 35 7.03 -7.78 2.56
C TRP A 35 7.07 -9.14 3.27
N TYR A 36 8.17 -9.88 3.12
CA TYR A 36 8.33 -11.19 3.76
C TYR A 36 8.41 -11.10 5.29
N ASN A 37 8.92 -9.99 5.85
CA ASN A 37 8.83 -9.75 7.29
C ASN A 37 7.37 -9.53 7.74
N ALA A 38 6.59 -8.77 6.98
CA ALA A 38 5.23 -8.40 7.35
C ALA A 38 4.21 -9.54 7.11
N PHE A 39 4.42 -10.35 6.06
CA PHE A 39 3.48 -11.34 5.52
C PHE A 39 4.02 -12.77 5.55
N SER A 40 4.42 -13.23 6.73
CA SER A 40 4.98 -14.58 6.93
C SER A 40 3.94 -15.67 7.25
N ILE A 41 2.65 -15.40 7.03
CA ILE A 41 1.60 -16.38 7.31
C ILE A 41 1.53 -17.47 6.23
N PRO A 42 1.22 -18.74 6.58
CA PRO A 42 1.28 -19.86 5.64
C PRO A 42 0.41 -19.67 4.39
N SER A 43 -0.75 -19.02 4.51
CA SER A 43 -1.65 -18.79 3.37
C SER A 43 -1.06 -17.85 2.32
N LEU A 44 -0.32 -16.81 2.73
CA LEU A 44 0.34 -15.89 1.80
C LEU A 44 1.62 -16.51 1.23
N LEU A 45 2.39 -17.24 2.04
CA LEU A 45 3.57 -17.97 1.58
C LEU A 45 3.23 -19.13 0.63
N ALA A 46 2.01 -19.65 0.68
CA ALA A 46 1.53 -20.62 -0.32
C ALA A 46 1.29 -19.98 -1.70
N ILE A 47 1.03 -18.67 -1.76
CA ILE A 47 0.88 -17.91 -3.01
C ILE A 47 2.25 -17.41 -3.49
N TRP A 48 3.02 -16.80 -2.58
CA TRP A 48 4.35 -16.25 -2.82
C TRP A 48 5.37 -16.86 -1.85
N PRO A 49 5.91 -18.05 -2.15
CA PRO A 49 6.90 -18.69 -1.29
C PRO A 49 8.18 -17.85 -1.22
N ASP A 50 8.89 -17.95 -0.10
CA ASP A 50 10.13 -17.21 0.13
C ASP A 50 11.33 -17.92 -0.50
N THR A 51 11.36 -17.94 -1.83
CA THR A 51 12.48 -18.48 -2.62
C THR A 51 13.28 -17.36 -3.29
N PRO A 52 14.56 -17.57 -3.64
CA PRO A 52 15.33 -16.60 -4.42
C PRO A 52 14.65 -16.22 -5.75
N GLY A 53 13.99 -17.18 -6.41
CA GLY A 53 13.28 -16.94 -7.68
C GLY A 53 12.06 -16.04 -7.51
N VAL A 54 11.24 -16.28 -6.48
CA VAL A 54 10.06 -15.44 -6.20
C VAL A 54 10.45 -14.05 -5.69
N ARG A 55 11.55 -13.92 -4.95
CA ARG A 55 12.12 -12.60 -4.60
C ARG A 55 12.51 -11.82 -5.84
N GLN A 56 13.26 -12.41 -6.77
CA GLN A 56 13.63 -11.77 -8.04
C GLN A 56 12.42 -11.41 -8.89
N TRP A 57 11.40 -12.27 -8.91
CA TRP A 57 10.11 -12.01 -9.55
C TRP A 57 9.43 -10.76 -8.96
N TRP A 58 9.35 -10.66 -7.63
CA TRP A 58 8.82 -9.48 -6.93
C TRP A 58 9.61 -8.21 -7.27
N GLU A 59 10.94 -8.27 -7.20
CA GLU A 59 11.79 -7.13 -7.53
C GLU A 59 11.58 -6.67 -8.97
N SER A 60 11.48 -7.61 -9.92
CA SER A 60 11.24 -7.33 -11.34
C SER A 60 9.87 -6.69 -11.56
N ALA A 61 8.82 -7.22 -10.89
CA ALA A 61 7.46 -6.69 -10.97
C ALA A 61 7.39 -5.25 -10.44
N ILE A 62 7.97 -4.98 -9.27
CA ILE A 62 7.97 -3.65 -8.66
C ILE A 62 8.76 -2.66 -9.52
N ARG A 63 9.95 -3.05 -10.01
CA ARG A 63 10.77 -2.22 -10.91
C ARG A 63 10.01 -1.88 -12.20
N TYR A 64 9.34 -2.87 -12.79
CA TYR A 64 8.54 -2.67 -13.99
C TYR A 64 7.41 -1.66 -13.75
N ASP A 65 6.64 -1.81 -12.66
CA ASP A 65 5.58 -0.86 -12.31
C ASP A 65 6.16 0.56 -12.13
N MET A 66 7.25 0.72 -11.37
CA MET A 66 7.89 2.02 -11.13
C MET A 66 8.38 2.71 -12.43
N LEU A 67 8.85 1.93 -13.40
CA LEU A 67 9.40 2.45 -14.66
C LEU A 67 8.34 2.70 -15.75
N HIS A 68 7.26 1.91 -15.76
CA HIS A 68 6.35 1.85 -16.90
C HIS A 68 4.91 2.21 -16.56
N LYS A 69 4.53 2.26 -15.27
CA LYS A 69 3.18 2.56 -14.83
C LYS A 69 3.18 3.80 -13.93
N PRO A 70 3.16 5.01 -14.48
CA PRO A 70 3.32 6.25 -13.71
C PRO A 70 2.20 6.50 -12.69
N ARG A 71 1.05 5.82 -12.81
CA ARG A 71 -0.07 5.88 -11.86
C ARG A 71 -0.07 4.76 -10.81
N GLU A 72 0.87 3.82 -10.89
CA GLU A 72 1.22 2.94 -9.77
C GLU A 72 2.20 3.69 -8.87
N LYS A 73 1.78 3.93 -7.63
CA LYS A 73 2.53 4.72 -6.66
C LYS A 73 2.98 3.83 -5.51
N TYR A 74 4.30 3.67 -5.42
CA TYR A 74 4.95 3.05 -4.28
C TYR A 74 5.38 4.15 -3.31
N LEU A 75 4.83 4.09 -2.11
CA LEU A 75 5.16 4.99 -1.02
C LEU A 75 5.86 4.21 0.08
N LYS A 76 6.85 4.83 0.72
CA LYS A 76 7.54 4.30 1.88
C LYS A 76 7.40 5.25 3.07
N VAL A 77 7.48 4.68 4.27
CA VAL A 77 7.66 5.44 5.51
C VAL A 77 9.03 5.09 6.06
N VAL A 78 9.87 6.10 6.24
CA VAL A 78 11.24 5.97 6.74
C VAL A 78 11.31 6.46 8.18
N ASP A 79 11.98 5.70 9.04
CA ASP A 79 12.37 6.15 10.37
C ASP A 79 13.53 7.14 10.26
N SER A 80 13.30 8.40 10.65
CA SER A 80 14.30 9.48 10.52
C SER A 80 15.51 9.29 11.43
N GLN A 81 15.41 8.45 12.46
CA GLN A 81 16.50 8.18 13.39
C GLN A 81 17.42 7.06 12.89
N THR A 82 16.86 6.05 12.22
CA THR A 82 17.62 4.86 11.80
C THR A 82 17.83 4.78 10.29
N GLY A 83 17.10 5.59 9.50
CA GLY A 83 17.08 5.52 8.04
C GLY A 83 16.42 4.25 7.47
N ARG A 84 15.76 3.43 8.30
CA ARG A 84 15.15 2.15 7.88
C ARG A 84 13.75 2.39 7.33
N ILE A 85 13.33 1.60 6.35
CA ILE A 85 11.95 1.60 5.88
C ILE A 85 11.08 0.87 6.90
N ALA A 86 10.17 1.61 7.54
CA ALA A 86 9.24 1.12 8.55
C ALA A 86 7.99 0.47 7.93
N ALA A 87 7.52 1.00 6.80
CA ALA A 87 6.34 0.52 6.10
C ALA A 87 6.37 0.95 4.63
N TYR A 88 5.60 0.29 3.78
CA TYR A 88 5.36 0.75 2.43
C TYR A 88 3.95 0.39 1.94
N ALA A 89 3.48 1.10 0.93
CA ALA A 89 2.22 0.81 0.25
C ALA A 89 2.39 0.89 -1.27
N LYS A 90 1.62 0.06 -1.98
CA LYS A 90 1.40 0.17 -3.42
C LYS A 90 -0.04 0.63 -3.66
N TRP A 91 -0.17 1.79 -4.27
CA TRP A 91 -1.44 2.38 -4.70
C TRP A 91 -1.53 2.36 -6.21
N SER A 92 -2.58 1.75 -6.75
CA SER A 92 -2.94 2.00 -8.14
C SER A 92 -3.96 3.12 -8.22
N LEU A 93 -3.58 4.19 -8.92
CA LEU A 93 -4.43 5.34 -9.21
C LEU A 93 -5.09 5.28 -10.61
N GLU A 94 -4.99 4.14 -11.28
CA GLU A 94 -5.71 3.85 -12.52
C GLU A 94 -7.08 3.25 -12.23
N THR A 95 -8.04 3.51 -13.11
CA THR A 95 -9.35 2.86 -13.07
C THR A 95 -9.20 1.34 -13.20
N SER A 96 -10.23 0.58 -12.82
CA SER A 96 -10.25 -0.88 -13.01
C SER A 96 -9.98 -1.30 -14.46
N LYS A 97 -10.39 -0.50 -15.44
CA LYS A 97 -10.20 -0.78 -16.88
C LYS A 97 -8.77 -0.54 -17.38
N GLU A 98 -8.07 0.45 -16.82
CA GLU A 98 -6.78 0.90 -17.34
C GLU A 98 -5.59 0.10 -16.81
N ARG A 99 -5.71 -0.44 -15.59
CA ARG A 99 -4.60 -1.03 -14.83
C ARG A 99 -3.94 -2.26 -15.42
N GLY A 100 -4.64 -2.95 -16.32
CA GLY A 100 -4.19 -4.23 -16.86
C GLY A 100 -4.08 -5.31 -15.79
N PRO A 101 -3.27 -6.37 -16.03
CA PRO A 101 -3.16 -7.48 -15.11
C PRO A 101 -2.48 -7.07 -13.80
N ARG A 102 -3.00 -7.59 -12.69
CA ARG A 102 -2.51 -7.32 -11.33
C ARG A 102 -1.09 -7.84 -11.09
N PHE A 103 -0.77 -9.00 -11.66
CA PHE A 103 0.54 -9.65 -11.54
C PHE A 103 1.12 -9.98 -12.92
N PRO A 104 2.46 -9.96 -13.07
CA PRO A 104 3.12 -10.54 -14.24
C PRO A 104 2.96 -12.08 -14.24
N PRO A 105 3.35 -12.77 -15.33
CA PRO A 105 3.33 -14.22 -15.38
C PRO A 105 4.02 -14.85 -14.17
N TRP A 106 3.41 -15.89 -13.59
CA TRP A 106 3.89 -16.55 -12.38
C TRP A 106 5.24 -17.25 -12.60
N HIS A 107 6.15 -17.12 -11.63
CA HIS A 107 7.40 -17.87 -11.56
C HIS A 107 7.14 -19.38 -11.37
N PRO A 108 7.99 -20.30 -11.89
CA PRO A 108 7.85 -21.75 -11.73
C PRO A 108 7.77 -22.27 -10.28
N ASP A 109 8.28 -21.50 -9.32
CA ASP A 109 8.19 -21.82 -7.89
C ASP A 109 6.78 -21.56 -7.30
N MET A 110 5.85 -21.01 -8.09
CA MET A 110 4.47 -20.69 -7.68
C MET A 110 3.46 -21.58 -8.40
N ASP A 111 2.35 -21.89 -7.73
CA ASP A 111 1.23 -22.62 -8.35
C ASP A 111 0.39 -21.64 -9.18
N ALA A 112 0.78 -21.46 -10.45
CA ALA A 112 0.15 -20.53 -11.38
C ALA A 112 -1.37 -20.75 -11.49
N ARG A 113 -1.81 -22.00 -11.67
CA ARG A 113 -3.23 -22.34 -11.83
C ARG A 113 -4.02 -21.97 -10.59
N ARG A 114 -3.54 -22.35 -9.41
CA ARG A 114 -4.22 -22.02 -8.14
C ARG A 114 -4.26 -20.52 -7.90
N ASN A 115 -3.15 -19.82 -8.18
CA ASN A 115 -3.06 -18.38 -7.97
C ASN A 115 -3.99 -17.63 -8.94
N GLU A 116 -4.05 -18.04 -10.21
CA GLU A 116 -5.00 -17.49 -11.20
C GLU A 116 -6.45 -17.70 -10.77
N GLU A 117 -6.84 -18.91 -10.37
CA GLU A 117 -8.19 -19.19 -9.87
C GLU A 117 -8.55 -18.34 -8.65
N PHE A 118 -7.59 -18.12 -7.75
CA PHE A 118 -7.79 -17.30 -6.56
C PHE A 118 -7.96 -15.82 -6.90
N PHE A 119 -7.05 -15.24 -7.69
CA PHE A 119 -7.09 -13.82 -8.03
C PHE A 119 -8.19 -13.47 -9.01
N GLN A 120 -8.60 -14.38 -9.89
CA GLN A 120 -9.75 -14.17 -10.76
C GLN A 120 -11.02 -13.92 -9.93
N ARG A 121 -11.24 -14.68 -8.86
CA ARG A 121 -12.40 -14.47 -7.97
C ARG A 121 -12.36 -13.09 -7.29
N LEU A 122 -11.18 -12.63 -6.89
CA LEU A 122 -11.03 -11.30 -6.29
C LEU A 122 -11.28 -10.20 -7.31
N GLU A 123 -10.76 -10.34 -8.53
CA GLU A 123 -11.02 -9.39 -9.62
C GLU A 123 -12.51 -9.38 -10.03
N ASP A 124 -13.20 -10.52 -10.01
CA ASP A 124 -14.63 -10.58 -10.30
C ASP A 124 -15.44 -9.79 -9.26
N VAL A 125 -15.13 -9.95 -7.96
CA VAL A 125 -15.76 -9.19 -6.87
C VAL A 125 -15.46 -7.71 -7.00
N ARG A 126 -14.21 -7.37 -7.31
CA ARG A 126 -13.80 -5.99 -7.53
C ARG A 126 -14.54 -5.36 -8.70
N ASN A 127 -14.62 -6.04 -9.84
CA ASN A 127 -15.36 -5.59 -11.01
C ASN A 127 -16.85 -5.42 -10.72
N HIS A 128 -17.44 -6.32 -9.92
CA HIS A 128 -18.83 -6.17 -9.50
C HIS A 128 -19.06 -4.94 -8.61
N LEU A 129 -18.13 -4.64 -7.70
CA LEU A 129 -18.30 -3.58 -6.70
C LEU A 129 -17.91 -2.18 -7.20
N VAL A 130 -16.89 -2.07 -8.05
CA VAL A 130 -16.33 -0.78 -8.49
C VAL A 130 -16.01 -0.75 -10.00
N GLY A 131 -16.55 -1.68 -10.79
CA GLY A 131 -16.36 -1.75 -12.23
C GLY A 131 -17.45 -1.02 -13.06
N ASP A 132 -18.34 -0.26 -12.42
CA ASP A 132 -19.44 0.47 -13.04
C ASP A 132 -19.02 1.70 -13.86
N GLY A 133 -17.72 1.98 -13.93
CA GLY A 133 -17.13 3.12 -14.64
C GLY A 133 -16.84 4.32 -13.75
N ARG A 134 -17.23 4.30 -12.46
CA ARG A 134 -16.77 5.31 -11.50
C ARG A 134 -15.27 5.19 -11.29
N LYS A 135 -14.61 6.34 -11.18
CA LYS A 135 -13.18 6.39 -10.88
C LYS A 135 -12.91 5.71 -9.54
N ASN A 136 -11.99 4.75 -9.54
CA ASN A 136 -11.63 4.00 -8.35
C ASN A 136 -10.13 3.77 -8.28
N PHE A 137 -9.58 3.96 -7.09
CA PHE A 137 -8.22 3.60 -6.73
C PHE A 137 -8.20 2.28 -5.96
N TYR A 138 -7.02 1.67 -5.89
CA TYR A 138 -6.83 0.43 -5.16
C TYR A 138 -5.59 0.51 -4.30
N LEU A 139 -5.74 0.12 -3.05
CA LEU A 139 -4.62 -0.21 -2.20
C LEU A 139 -4.28 -1.68 -2.43
N ASP A 140 -3.32 -1.94 -3.31
CA ASP A 140 -2.91 -3.30 -3.66
C ASP A 140 -2.12 -3.96 -2.53
N MET A 141 -1.30 -3.17 -1.84
CA MET A 141 -0.39 -3.67 -0.82
C MET A 141 -0.15 -2.63 0.27
N LEU A 142 -0.20 -3.06 1.54
CA LEU A 142 0.16 -2.26 2.70
C LEU A 142 0.95 -3.12 3.69
N ALA A 143 2.25 -2.90 3.76
CA ALA A 143 3.14 -3.67 4.62
C ALA A 143 3.71 -2.77 5.72
N THR A 144 3.77 -3.27 6.95
CA THR A 144 4.47 -2.60 8.05
C THR A 144 5.38 -3.62 8.72
N HIS A 145 6.67 -3.27 8.78
CA HIS A 145 7.68 -4.07 9.44
C HIS A 145 7.26 -4.35 10.89
N THR A 146 7.49 -5.56 11.38
CA THR A 146 7.02 -6.01 12.70
C THR A 146 7.39 -5.05 13.83
N ASP A 147 8.63 -4.57 13.82
CA ASP A 147 9.21 -3.66 14.82
C ASP A 147 8.56 -2.26 14.81
N TYR A 148 7.90 -1.88 13.71
CA TYR A 148 7.31 -0.56 13.51
C TYR A 148 5.77 -0.56 13.59
N ARG A 149 5.17 -1.70 13.97
CA ARG A 149 3.72 -1.80 14.12
C ARG A 149 3.24 -0.94 15.28
N ARG A 150 2.00 -0.45 15.15
CA ARG A 150 1.34 0.42 16.15
C ARG A 150 2.03 1.77 16.39
N MET A 151 3.02 2.15 15.57
CA MET A 151 3.70 3.45 15.62
C MET A 151 3.14 4.48 14.61
N GLY A 152 2.10 4.11 13.85
CA GLY A 152 1.44 5.01 12.91
C GLY A 152 1.97 5.00 11.48
N ALA A 153 2.94 4.15 11.14
CA ALA A 153 3.51 4.08 9.78
C ALA A 153 2.44 3.78 8.70
N ALA A 154 1.62 2.74 8.91
CA ALA A 154 0.49 2.41 8.03
C ALA A 154 -0.51 3.57 7.88
N ARG A 155 -0.72 4.35 8.94
CA ARG A 155 -1.64 5.50 8.94
C ARG A 155 -1.15 6.60 7.99
N LEU A 156 0.15 6.88 7.92
CA LEU A 156 0.69 7.88 7.00
C LEU A 156 0.43 7.49 5.53
N LEU A 157 0.64 6.22 5.19
CA LEU A 157 0.39 5.67 3.86
C LEU A 157 -1.09 5.73 3.47
N LEU A 158 -1.99 5.43 4.41
CA LEU A 158 -3.44 5.50 4.21
C LEU A 158 -3.95 6.93 4.06
N ILE A 159 -3.46 7.87 4.87
CA ILE A 159 -3.84 9.29 4.78
C ILE A 159 -3.56 9.81 3.38
N TRP A 160 -2.36 9.56 2.86
CA TRP A 160 -1.98 10.03 1.54
C TRP A 160 -2.95 9.52 0.46
N GLY A 161 -3.24 8.20 0.43
CA GLY A 161 -4.12 7.63 -0.59
C GLY A 161 -5.55 8.12 -0.49
N CYS A 162 -6.09 8.24 0.73
CA CYS A 162 -7.40 8.82 0.98
C CYS A 162 -7.48 10.28 0.53
N GLN A 163 -6.46 11.10 0.79
CA GLN A 163 -6.43 12.49 0.35
C GLN A 163 -6.39 12.62 -1.17
N VAL A 164 -5.59 11.79 -1.85
CA VAL A 164 -5.54 11.78 -3.33
C VAL A 164 -6.89 11.34 -3.88
N ALA A 165 -7.53 10.32 -3.29
CA ALA A 165 -8.87 9.88 -3.69
C ALA A 165 -9.94 10.96 -3.50
N ASP A 166 -9.93 11.64 -2.35
CA ASP A 166 -10.86 12.75 -2.06
C ASP A 166 -10.67 13.93 -3.02
N GLN A 167 -9.42 14.23 -3.41
CA GLN A 167 -9.11 15.29 -4.39
C GLN A 167 -9.54 14.94 -5.81
N GLU A 168 -9.43 13.66 -6.17
CA GLU A 168 -9.69 13.15 -7.50
C GLU A 168 -11.12 12.61 -7.69
N ASP A 169 -11.98 12.76 -6.66
CA ASP A 169 -13.34 12.23 -6.58
C ASP A 169 -13.41 10.73 -6.93
N ALA A 170 -12.51 9.97 -6.33
CA ALA A 170 -12.34 8.54 -6.59
C ALA A 170 -12.77 7.68 -5.39
N LEU A 171 -13.46 6.59 -5.70
CA LEU A 171 -13.65 5.47 -4.76
C LEU A 171 -12.29 4.87 -4.40
N ILE A 172 -12.19 4.24 -3.23
CA ILE A 172 -11.07 3.34 -2.93
C ILE A 172 -11.60 1.95 -2.68
N TYR A 173 -11.05 0.97 -3.39
CA TYR A 173 -11.25 -0.45 -3.16
C TYR A 173 -10.07 -1.06 -2.41
N ILE A 174 -10.32 -2.09 -1.61
CA ILE A 174 -9.28 -2.90 -0.96
C ILE A 174 -9.80 -4.31 -0.65
N ASP A 175 -8.93 -5.32 -0.75
CA ASP A 175 -9.15 -6.64 -0.16
C ASP A 175 -8.39 -6.73 1.16
N SER A 176 -9.13 -6.67 2.26
CA SER A 176 -8.56 -6.65 3.60
C SER A 176 -8.48 -8.05 4.21
N SER A 177 -7.34 -8.35 4.84
CA SER A 177 -7.28 -9.43 5.84
C SER A 177 -8.13 -9.09 7.06
N GLU A 178 -8.49 -10.09 7.86
CA GLU A 178 -9.20 -9.89 9.13
C GLU A 178 -8.42 -8.96 10.08
N ALA A 179 -7.08 -9.08 10.10
CA ALA A 179 -6.21 -8.23 10.92
C ALA A 179 -6.15 -6.77 10.42
N GLY A 180 -6.26 -6.55 9.10
CA GLY A 180 -6.23 -5.22 8.49
C GLY A 180 -7.54 -4.45 8.64
N LYS A 181 -8.67 -5.16 8.67
CA LYS A 181 -10.03 -4.59 8.57
C LYS A 181 -10.29 -3.46 9.58
N PRO A 182 -10.00 -3.60 10.90
CA PRO A 182 -10.25 -2.52 11.86
C PRO A 182 -9.45 -1.24 11.59
N THR A 183 -8.31 -1.36 10.91
CA THR A 183 -7.52 -0.19 10.50
C THR A 183 -8.25 0.55 9.40
N TYR A 184 -8.72 -0.14 8.36
CA TYR A 184 -9.39 0.48 7.22
C TYR A 184 -10.75 1.08 7.59
N GLU A 185 -11.52 0.46 8.48
CA GLU A 185 -12.82 1.00 8.96
C GLU A 185 -12.67 2.42 9.55
N ARG A 186 -11.57 2.69 10.27
CA ARG A 186 -11.28 4.03 10.83
C ARG A 186 -11.04 5.11 9.78
N PHE A 187 -10.76 4.71 8.53
CA PHE A 187 -10.61 5.61 7.40
C PHE A 187 -11.90 5.78 6.58
N GLY A 188 -13.01 5.14 6.99
CA GLY A 188 -14.29 5.21 6.30
C GLY A 188 -14.50 4.12 5.25
N PHE A 189 -13.66 3.07 5.26
CA PHE A 189 -13.92 1.89 4.44
C PHE A 189 -15.04 1.06 5.05
N VAL A 190 -15.93 0.57 4.20
CA VAL A 190 -17.06 -0.28 4.60
C VAL A 190 -16.96 -1.61 3.88
N VAL A 191 -17.16 -2.71 4.61
CA VAL A 191 -17.22 -4.06 4.03
C VAL A 191 -18.40 -4.14 3.08
N ARG A 192 -18.15 -4.61 1.85
CA ARG A 192 -19.17 -4.83 0.81
C ARG A 192 -19.34 -6.29 0.45
N SER A 193 -18.28 -7.09 0.57
CA SER A 193 -18.31 -8.53 0.31
C SER A 193 -17.27 -9.26 1.17
N MET A 194 -17.48 -10.56 1.36
CA MET A 194 -16.51 -11.48 1.94
C MET A 194 -16.23 -12.56 0.91
N THR A 195 -14.99 -12.68 0.44
CA THR A 195 -14.60 -13.66 -0.59
C THR A 195 -13.21 -14.19 -0.29
N CYS A 196 -13.02 -15.51 -0.40
CA CYS A 196 -11.73 -16.16 -0.17
C CYS A 196 -11.07 -15.84 1.19
N GLY A 197 -11.87 -15.55 2.22
CA GLY A 197 -11.37 -15.18 3.55
C GLY A 197 -10.88 -13.73 3.68
N LEU A 198 -11.12 -12.90 2.66
CA LEU A 198 -10.83 -11.47 2.65
C LEU A 198 -12.13 -10.67 2.67
N ALA A 199 -12.09 -9.52 3.35
CA ALA A 199 -13.15 -8.53 3.31
C ALA A 199 -12.87 -7.55 2.17
N SER A 200 -13.67 -7.58 1.11
CA SER A 200 -13.62 -6.55 0.08
C SER A 200 -14.34 -5.32 0.60
N MET A 201 -13.59 -4.22 0.76
CA MET A 201 -14.07 -2.98 1.35
C MET A 201 -13.99 -1.83 0.35
N VAL A 202 -14.94 -0.90 0.46
CA VAL A 202 -15.03 0.30 -0.37
C VAL A 202 -15.10 1.53 0.51
N ARG A 203 -14.36 2.58 0.15
CA ARG A 203 -14.46 3.92 0.73
C ARG A 203 -14.92 4.90 -0.35
N GLU A 204 -15.95 5.67 -0.04
CA GLU A 204 -16.39 6.80 -0.85
C GLU A 204 -15.45 8.01 -0.64
N PRO A 205 -15.19 8.85 -1.67
CA PRO A 205 -14.47 10.09 -1.48
C PRO A 205 -15.25 11.03 -0.56
N ARG A 206 -14.54 11.78 0.29
CA ARG A 206 -15.17 12.82 1.10
C ARG A 206 -15.47 14.05 0.24
N THR A 207 -16.71 14.51 0.26
CA THR A 207 -17.12 15.76 -0.35
C THR A 207 -16.42 16.93 0.34
N LYS A 208 -15.93 17.92 -0.43
CA LYS A 208 -15.42 19.18 0.12
C LYS A 208 -16.57 19.90 0.83
N GLY A 209 -16.65 19.81 2.16
CA GLY A 209 -17.65 20.52 2.96
C GLY A 209 -18.07 19.88 4.28
N GLU A 210 -17.65 18.66 4.60
CA GLU A 210 -17.89 17.99 5.89
C GLU A 210 -16.69 18.05 6.85
#